data_AF-A0A3S4LQC9-F1
#
_entry.id   AF-A0A3S4LQC9-F1
#
_cell.length_a   1.000
_cell.length_b   1.000
_cell.length_c   1.000
_cell.angle_alpha   90.00
_cell.angle_beta   90.00
_cell.angle_gamma   90.00
#
_symmetry.space_group_name_H-M   'P 1'
#
loop_
_entity.id
_entity.type
_entity.pdbx_description
1 polymer ?
#
loop_
_entity_poly.entity_id
_entity_poly.type
_entity_poly.pdbx_seq_one_letter_code
_entity_poly.pdbx_strand_id
1 'polypeptide(L)'
;MIEHSGYFCDGFSLQTGTGGASLAVTRFLEDKMRRHNITASFGLGGITGTMVDLHEKGLIKALLDTQSFDGDAARSLAQNPHHIEISTNQYANPASKGAACERLNVVMLSALEIDVNFNVNVMTGSNGVLRGASGGHSDTAAGADLTIITAPLVRGRIPCVVEKVLTTVTPGASVDVLVTDHGIAVNPARQDLLDNLRAAGVALMTIEQLQQRAEQLTGKPQPIEFTDRVVAVVRYRDGSVIDVIRQVKG
;
A
#
# COMPACT_ATOMS: atom_id res chain seq x y z
N MET A 1 4.55 14.10 3.43
CA MET A 1 3.14 13.72 3.22
C MET A 1 2.54 13.15 4.50
N ILE A 2 2.97 11.98 4.99
CA ILE A 2 2.45 11.38 6.25
C ILE A 2 2.46 12.36 7.43
N GLU A 3 3.57 13.08 7.65
CA GLU A 3 3.70 14.12 8.70
C GLU A 3 2.58 15.18 8.69
N HIS A 4 1.98 15.43 7.52
CA HIS A 4 0.94 16.44 7.32
C HIS A 4 -0.42 15.81 6.99
N SER A 5 -0.61 14.50 7.16
CA SER A 5 -1.90 13.85 6.87
C SER A 5 -2.95 14.07 7.94
N GLY A 6 -2.54 14.43 9.16
CA GLY A 6 -3.40 14.45 10.35
C GLY A 6 -3.34 13.16 11.18
N TYR A 7 -2.73 12.10 10.66
CA TYR A 7 -2.60 10.80 11.34
C TYR A 7 -1.22 10.58 11.98
N PHE A 8 -0.27 11.49 11.77
CA PHE A 8 1.07 11.43 12.34
C PHE A 8 1.11 12.10 13.72
N CYS A 9 0.52 11.43 14.70
CA CYS A 9 0.44 11.87 16.10
C CYS A 9 1.02 10.81 17.06
N ASP A 10 1.29 11.17 18.32
CA ASP A 10 1.75 10.18 19.29
C ASP A 10 0.74 9.03 19.45
N GLY A 11 1.25 7.81 19.49
CA GLY A 11 0.46 6.59 19.57
C GLY A 11 -0.11 6.10 18.23
N PHE A 12 0.23 6.70 17.09
CA PHE A 12 -0.24 6.21 15.79
C PHE A 12 0.24 4.77 15.52
N SER A 13 -0.45 4.06 14.63
CA SER A 13 -0.06 2.72 14.18
C SER A 13 0.25 2.72 12.68
N LEU A 14 1.14 1.80 12.26
CA LEU A 14 1.59 1.76 10.88
C LEU A 14 1.87 0.37 10.34
N GLN A 15 1.70 0.24 9.02
CA GLN A 15 2.23 -0.86 8.23
C GLN A 15 2.98 -0.31 7.02
N THR A 16 4.18 -0.84 6.79
CA THR A 16 5.00 -0.53 5.62
C THR A 16 5.07 -1.73 4.69
N GLY A 17 5.30 -1.51 3.39
CA GLY A 17 5.63 -2.59 2.47
C GLY A 17 7.01 -3.20 2.75
N THR A 18 7.30 -4.33 2.13
CA THR A 18 8.49 -5.15 2.40
C THR A 18 9.61 -4.97 1.39
N GLY A 19 9.48 -3.99 0.48
CA GLY A 19 10.51 -3.63 -0.48
C GLY A 19 10.29 -2.25 -1.12
N GLY A 20 11.30 -1.82 -1.89
CA GLY A 20 11.24 -0.58 -2.68
C GLY A 20 10.94 0.68 -1.86
N ALA A 21 10.20 1.60 -2.47
CA ALA A 21 9.83 2.87 -1.84
C ALA A 21 9.00 2.69 -0.56
N SER A 22 8.06 1.72 -0.55
CA SER A 22 7.22 1.45 0.63
C SER A 22 8.00 1.03 1.87
N LEU A 23 9.13 0.34 1.71
CA LEU A 23 10.04 -0.01 2.81
C LEU A 23 10.93 1.17 3.20
N ALA A 24 11.43 1.92 2.21
CA ALA A 24 12.36 3.03 2.44
C ALA A 24 11.78 4.16 3.31
N VAL A 25 10.44 4.28 3.40
CA VAL A 25 9.80 5.28 4.25
C VAL A 25 10.17 5.13 5.73
N THR A 26 10.46 3.93 6.23
CA THR A 26 10.85 3.71 7.64
C THR A 26 12.06 4.56 8.04
N ARG A 27 13.01 4.77 7.13
CA ARG A 27 14.19 5.62 7.35
C ARG A 27 13.83 7.09 7.56
N PHE A 28 12.82 7.58 6.86
CA PHE A 28 12.38 8.98 6.98
C PHE A 28 11.44 9.19 8.18
N LEU A 29 10.81 8.13 8.68
CA LEU A 29 9.93 8.20 9.85
C LEU A 29 10.72 8.48 11.12
N GLU A 30 11.89 7.86 11.33
CA GLU A 30 12.70 8.07 12.54
C GLU A 30 12.97 9.56 12.82
N ASP A 31 13.58 10.26 11.87
CA ASP A 31 13.93 11.68 12.01
C ASP A 31 12.70 12.56 12.27
N LYS A 32 11.55 12.17 11.75
CA LYS A 32 10.29 12.91 11.91
C LYS A 32 9.69 12.63 13.28
N MET A 33 9.63 11.37 13.70
CA MET A 33 9.11 10.97 15.00
C MET A 33 9.90 11.62 16.14
N ARG A 34 11.25 11.63 16.03
CA ARG A 34 12.11 12.31 17.01
C ARG A 34 11.87 13.82 17.07
N ARG A 35 11.73 14.49 15.93
CA ARG A 35 11.47 15.94 15.87
C ARG A 35 10.14 16.33 16.50
N HIS A 36 9.11 15.51 16.31
CA HIS A 36 7.79 15.74 16.88
C HIS A 36 7.63 15.17 18.29
N ASN A 37 8.66 14.47 18.82
CA ASN A 37 8.63 13.75 20.09
C ASN A 37 7.42 12.80 20.19
N ILE A 38 7.21 12.02 19.14
CA ILE A 38 6.11 11.04 19.05
C ILE A 38 6.64 9.63 18.86
N THR A 39 5.83 8.65 19.23
CA THR A 39 6.08 7.22 19.09
C THR A 39 4.89 6.53 18.46
N ALA A 40 5.12 5.45 17.72
CA ALA A 40 4.04 4.60 17.24
C ALA A 40 3.62 3.60 18.33
N SER A 41 2.32 3.32 18.45
CA SER A 41 1.80 2.30 19.34
C SER A 41 2.17 0.90 18.86
N PHE A 42 2.02 0.63 17.56
CA PHE A 42 2.46 -0.64 16.98
C PHE A 42 2.77 -0.56 15.48
N GLY A 43 3.69 -1.43 15.04
CA GLY A 43 3.88 -1.82 13.64
C GLY A 43 3.16 -3.13 13.34
N LEU A 44 2.55 -3.27 12.17
CA LEU A 44 1.78 -4.46 11.78
C LEU A 44 2.29 -5.08 10.48
N GLY A 45 2.06 -6.39 10.33
CA GLY A 45 2.03 -7.07 9.05
C GLY A 45 3.29 -7.88 8.81
N GLY A 46 3.89 -7.68 7.64
CA GLY A 46 5.13 -8.33 7.25
C GLY A 46 6.34 -7.64 7.86
N ILE A 47 6.89 -8.15 8.96
CA ILE A 47 7.97 -7.44 9.68
C ILE A 47 9.31 -7.64 8.98
N THR A 48 10.07 -6.56 8.88
CA THR A 48 11.45 -6.52 8.35
C THR A 48 12.39 -5.96 9.41
N GLY A 49 13.70 -6.16 9.22
CA GLY A 49 14.75 -5.57 10.05
C GLY A 49 14.65 -4.05 10.23
N THR A 50 14.10 -3.33 9.23
CA THR A 50 13.91 -1.87 9.36
C THR A 50 12.83 -1.50 10.37
N MET A 51 11.78 -2.31 10.50
CA MET A 51 10.74 -2.09 11.51
C MET A 51 11.22 -2.52 12.90
N VAL A 52 12.02 -3.60 12.97
CA VAL A 52 12.71 -4.02 14.18
C VAL A 52 13.65 -2.93 14.71
N ASP A 53 14.44 -2.30 13.84
CA ASP A 53 15.35 -1.21 14.23
C ASP A 53 14.60 -0.04 14.89
N LEU A 54 13.46 0.38 14.32
CA LEU A 54 12.60 1.40 14.94
C LEU A 54 12.01 0.94 16.29
N HIS A 55 11.65 -0.33 16.40
CA HIS A 55 11.15 -0.91 17.66
C HIS A 55 12.22 -0.91 18.75
N GLU A 56 13.43 -1.41 18.45
CA GLU A 56 14.55 -1.48 19.40
C GLU A 56 15.05 -0.08 19.82
N LYS A 57 14.90 0.93 18.95
CA LYS A 57 15.12 2.35 19.27
C LYS A 57 14.01 2.99 20.12
N GLY A 58 12.95 2.26 20.44
CA GLY A 58 11.81 2.74 21.23
C GLY A 58 10.85 3.65 20.46
N LEU A 59 10.97 3.74 19.14
CA LEU A 59 10.10 4.56 18.30
C LEU A 59 8.78 3.85 17.99
N ILE A 60 8.77 2.52 18.00
CA ILE A 60 7.56 1.70 17.87
C ILE A 60 7.43 0.86 19.14
N LYS A 61 6.29 0.92 19.83
CA LYS A 61 6.13 0.25 21.13
C LYS A 61 5.92 -1.26 21.04
N ALA A 62 5.25 -1.74 19.99
CA ALA A 62 5.05 -3.17 19.74
C ALA A 62 5.08 -3.50 18.25
N LEU A 63 5.44 -4.74 17.91
CA LEU A 63 5.31 -5.29 16.56
C LEU A 63 4.31 -6.43 16.59
N LEU A 64 3.32 -6.39 15.70
CA LEU A 64 2.35 -7.45 15.49
C LEU A 64 2.70 -8.16 14.18
N ASP A 65 3.35 -9.31 14.28
CA ASP A 65 3.96 -10.02 13.16
C ASP A 65 3.07 -11.18 12.70
N THR A 66 2.57 -11.09 11.46
CA THR A 66 1.89 -12.22 10.80
C THR A 66 2.82 -12.99 9.86
N GLN A 67 3.98 -12.42 9.53
CA GLN A 67 4.98 -12.98 8.62
C GLN A 67 6.30 -12.20 8.72
N SER A 68 7.38 -12.84 9.17
CA SER A 68 8.72 -12.22 9.12
C SER A 68 9.33 -12.33 7.71
N PHE A 69 9.84 -11.22 7.16
CA PHE A 69 10.39 -11.15 5.79
C PHE A 69 11.91 -11.30 5.70
N ASP A 70 12.62 -11.24 6.83
CA ASP A 70 14.07 -11.41 6.91
C ASP A 70 14.53 -12.00 8.25
N GLY A 71 15.82 -12.32 8.35
CA GLY A 71 16.40 -12.93 9.54
C GLY A 71 16.45 -11.99 10.76
N ASP A 72 16.41 -10.67 10.55
CA ASP A 72 16.38 -9.69 11.64
C ASP A 72 15.01 -9.67 12.31
N ALA A 73 13.94 -9.70 11.51
CA ALA A 73 12.58 -9.86 11.99
C ALA A 73 12.40 -11.19 12.75
N ALA A 74 12.86 -12.30 12.17
CA ALA A 74 12.75 -13.62 12.82
C ALA A 74 13.51 -13.70 14.15
N ARG A 75 14.73 -13.14 14.21
CA ARG A 75 15.50 -13.04 15.47
C ARG A 75 14.75 -12.20 16.50
N SER A 76 14.27 -11.03 16.08
CA SER A 76 13.58 -10.10 16.96
C SER A 76 12.32 -10.73 17.54
N LEU A 77 11.54 -11.45 16.74
CA LEU A 77 10.35 -12.17 17.19
C LEU A 77 10.68 -13.21 18.29
N ALA A 78 11.85 -13.85 18.20
CA ALA A 78 12.30 -14.82 19.20
C ALA A 78 12.82 -14.20 20.51
N GLN A 79 13.17 -12.90 20.50
CA GLN A 79 13.95 -12.28 21.59
C GLN A 79 13.24 -11.09 22.25
N ASN A 80 12.46 -10.32 21.50
CA ASN A 80 11.80 -9.10 21.97
C ASN A 80 10.39 -9.43 22.45
N PRO A 81 10.06 -9.22 23.75
CA PRO A 81 8.75 -9.59 24.30
C PRO A 81 7.58 -8.74 23.75
N HIS A 82 7.89 -7.62 23.09
CA HIS A 82 6.92 -6.74 22.44
C HIS A 82 6.87 -6.95 20.92
N HIS A 83 7.58 -7.95 20.40
CA HIS A 83 7.40 -8.47 19.06
C HIS A 83 6.55 -9.74 19.15
N ILE A 84 5.30 -9.64 18.70
CA ILE A 84 4.23 -10.58 19.02
C ILE A 84 3.77 -11.25 17.73
N GLU A 85 3.83 -12.58 17.69
CA GLU A 85 3.24 -13.37 16.61
C GLU A 85 1.71 -13.27 16.66
N ILE A 86 1.09 -13.03 15.50
CA ILE A 86 -0.36 -13.05 15.33
C ILE A 86 -0.76 -13.95 14.16
N SER A 87 -1.91 -14.61 14.28
CA SER A 87 -2.47 -15.38 13.17
C SER A 87 -2.98 -14.48 12.04
N THR A 88 -3.07 -15.02 10.82
CA THR A 88 -3.70 -14.31 9.69
C THR A 88 -5.16 -13.95 9.96
N ASN A 89 -5.85 -14.74 10.79
CA ASN A 89 -7.20 -14.44 11.26
C ASN A 89 -7.25 -13.18 12.14
N GLN A 90 -6.29 -13.02 13.06
CA GLN A 90 -6.17 -11.81 13.88
C GLN A 90 -5.65 -10.62 13.07
N TYR A 91 -4.85 -10.86 12.03
CA TYR A 91 -4.29 -9.82 11.18
C TYR A 91 -5.36 -9.09 10.36
N ALA A 92 -6.13 -9.81 9.55
CA ALA A 92 -6.88 -9.20 8.44
C ALA A 92 -8.27 -9.78 8.13
N ASN A 93 -8.78 -10.74 8.92
CA ASN A 93 -10.07 -11.37 8.62
C ASN A 93 -11.26 -10.42 8.92
N PRO A 94 -12.04 -9.98 7.90
CA PRO A 94 -13.20 -9.09 8.10
C PRO A 94 -14.36 -9.72 8.87
N ALA A 95 -14.41 -11.05 8.98
CA ALA A 95 -15.44 -11.75 9.75
C ALA A 95 -15.02 -12.02 11.21
N SER A 96 -13.82 -11.60 11.61
CA SER A 96 -13.35 -11.74 12.99
C SER A 96 -14.00 -10.74 13.94
N LYS A 97 -13.83 -10.93 15.25
CA LYS A 97 -14.35 -9.99 16.28
C LYS A 97 -13.51 -8.70 16.41
N GLY A 98 -12.52 -8.51 15.55
CA GLY A 98 -11.64 -7.35 15.54
C GLY A 98 -10.31 -7.71 14.88
N ALA A 99 -10.13 -7.31 13.63
CA ALA A 99 -8.88 -7.51 12.91
C ALA A 99 -7.87 -6.42 13.28
N ALA A 100 -6.59 -6.76 13.37
CA ALA A 100 -5.52 -5.81 13.69
C ALA A 100 -5.39 -4.72 12.60
N CYS A 101 -5.65 -5.05 11.33
CA CYS A 101 -5.62 -4.07 10.24
C CYS A 101 -6.66 -2.96 10.38
N GLU A 102 -7.76 -3.20 11.10
CA GLU A 102 -8.81 -2.19 11.39
C GLU A 102 -8.42 -1.22 12.52
N ARG A 103 -7.21 -1.39 13.07
CA ARG A 103 -6.59 -0.49 14.04
C ARG A 103 -5.41 0.27 13.44
N LEU A 104 -5.16 0.14 12.14
CA LEU A 104 -4.09 0.85 11.44
C LEU A 104 -4.48 2.31 11.18
N ASN A 105 -3.64 3.25 11.59
CA ASN A 105 -3.79 4.63 11.16
C ASN A 105 -3.22 4.83 9.76
N VAL A 106 -2.03 4.27 9.47
CA VAL A 106 -1.35 4.48 8.19
C VAL A 106 -0.88 3.17 7.59
N VAL A 107 -1.25 2.89 6.34
CA VAL A 107 -0.69 1.78 5.57
C VAL A 107 -0.05 2.28 4.28
N MET A 108 1.14 1.75 3.99
CA MET A 108 1.85 2.01 2.74
C MET A 108 1.99 0.73 1.94
N LEU A 109 1.42 0.75 0.75
CA LEU A 109 1.34 -0.38 -0.16
C LEU A 109 2.04 -0.03 -1.48
N SER A 110 2.27 -1.05 -2.31
CA SER A 110 2.81 -0.90 -3.66
C SER A 110 1.79 -1.33 -4.71
N ALA A 111 2.03 -1.00 -5.97
CA ALA A 111 1.15 -1.34 -7.09
C ALA A 111 1.96 -1.78 -8.31
N LEU A 112 1.46 -2.77 -9.07
CA LEU A 112 1.91 -3.00 -10.45
C LEU A 112 1.32 -1.92 -11.36
N GLU A 113 0.01 -1.71 -11.26
CA GLU A 113 -0.72 -0.65 -11.94
C GLU A 113 -1.71 0.00 -10.96
N ILE A 114 -1.98 1.28 -11.15
CA ILE A 114 -3.08 2.01 -10.53
C ILE A 114 -3.78 2.83 -11.61
N ASP A 115 -5.12 2.82 -11.63
CA ASP A 115 -5.88 3.58 -12.60
C ASP A 115 -6.38 4.94 -12.10
N VAL A 116 -6.96 5.73 -12.99
CA VAL A 116 -7.50 7.08 -12.66
C VAL A 116 -8.68 7.03 -11.68
N ASN A 117 -9.28 5.85 -11.46
CA ASN A 117 -10.29 5.64 -10.41
C ASN A 117 -9.66 5.09 -9.13
N PHE A 118 -8.34 5.13 -9.01
CA PHE A 118 -7.54 4.61 -7.89
C PHE A 118 -7.63 3.09 -7.69
N ASN A 119 -8.20 2.31 -8.62
CA ASN A 119 -8.15 0.86 -8.50
C ASN A 119 -6.73 0.37 -8.68
N VAL A 120 -6.34 -0.64 -7.89
CA VAL A 120 -4.96 -1.14 -7.86
C VAL A 120 -4.89 -2.58 -8.34
N ASN A 121 -3.92 -2.82 -9.22
CA ASN A 121 -3.48 -4.13 -9.66
C ASN A 121 -2.17 -4.51 -8.97
N VAL A 122 -2.16 -5.68 -8.35
CA VAL A 122 -0.95 -6.34 -7.83
C VAL A 122 -0.83 -7.79 -8.31
N MET A 123 -1.62 -8.20 -9.31
CA MET A 123 -1.73 -9.58 -9.77
C MET A 123 -1.13 -9.81 -11.16
N THR A 124 -1.56 -9.03 -12.15
CA THR A 124 -1.17 -9.22 -13.56
C THR A 124 -0.12 -8.20 -13.97
N GLY A 125 0.88 -8.66 -14.73
CA GLY A 125 1.85 -7.76 -15.35
C GLY A 125 1.26 -7.06 -16.58
N SER A 126 2.03 -6.12 -17.14
CA SER A 126 1.65 -5.34 -18.34
C SER A 126 1.47 -6.17 -19.62
N ASN A 127 1.69 -7.48 -19.56
CA ASN A 127 1.42 -8.44 -20.63
C ASN A 127 0.18 -9.31 -20.33
N GLY A 128 -0.59 -8.98 -19.28
CA GLY A 128 -1.80 -9.70 -18.87
C GLY A 128 -1.54 -11.03 -18.15
N VAL A 129 -0.27 -11.40 -17.96
CA VAL A 129 0.10 -12.67 -17.33
C VAL A 129 0.19 -12.50 -15.80
N LEU A 130 -0.36 -13.48 -15.08
CA LEU A 130 -0.26 -13.62 -13.63
C LEU A 130 1.20 -13.67 -13.17
N ARG A 131 1.60 -12.74 -12.30
CA ARG A 131 2.95 -12.69 -11.73
C ARG A 131 3.04 -12.13 -10.31
N GLY A 132 1.94 -11.64 -9.77
CA GLY A 132 1.88 -11.06 -8.43
C GLY A 132 1.04 -11.88 -7.47
N ALA A 133 0.66 -11.25 -6.37
CA ALA A 133 -0.13 -11.84 -5.31
C ALA A 133 -1.02 -10.78 -4.68
N SER A 134 -2.24 -11.17 -4.28
CA SER A 134 -3.18 -10.27 -3.59
C SER A 134 -2.63 -9.85 -2.22
N GLY A 135 -2.06 -10.81 -1.48
CA GLY A 135 -1.64 -10.60 -0.10
C GLY A 135 -2.77 -10.04 0.76
N GLY A 136 -2.42 -9.24 1.78
CA GLY A 136 -3.35 -8.43 2.55
C GLY A 136 -3.51 -6.99 2.01
N HIS A 137 -3.28 -6.78 0.71
CA HIS A 137 -3.28 -5.44 0.11
C HIS A 137 -4.66 -4.78 0.26
N SER A 138 -5.69 -5.44 -0.24
CA SER A 138 -7.08 -4.97 -0.12
C SER A 138 -7.60 -4.97 1.32
N ASP A 139 -7.11 -5.89 2.16
CA ASP A 139 -7.51 -5.96 3.57
C ASP A 139 -7.04 -4.75 4.38
N THR A 140 -5.77 -4.41 4.24
CA THR A 140 -5.19 -3.27 4.97
C THR A 140 -5.60 -1.95 4.35
N ALA A 141 -5.76 -1.89 3.02
CA ALA A 141 -6.33 -0.74 2.35
C ALA A 141 -7.75 -0.40 2.86
N ALA A 142 -8.58 -1.43 3.08
CA ALA A 142 -9.93 -1.24 3.59
C ALA A 142 -10.00 -1.01 5.12
N GLY A 143 -8.99 -1.45 5.87
CA GLY A 143 -8.97 -1.36 7.33
C GLY A 143 -8.29 -0.11 7.90
N ALA A 144 -7.38 0.51 7.15
CA ALA A 144 -6.59 1.64 7.64
C ALA A 144 -7.32 2.99 7.50
N ASP A 145 -7.00 3.95 8.38
CA ASP A 145 -7.53 5.32 8.26
C ASP A 145 -6.92 6.11 7.08
N LEU A 146 -5.68 5.76 6.69
CA LEU A 146 -4.93 6.35 5.58
C LEU A 146 -4.20 5.27 4.78
N THR A 147 -4.66 5.03 3.56
CA THR A 147 -4.07 4.12 2.58
C THR A 147 -3.28 4.86 1.52
N ILE A 148 -1.97 4.57 1.48
CA ILE A 148 -1.02 5.20 0.58
C ILE A 148 -0.48 4.14 -0.40
N ILE A 149 -0.70 4.35 -1.69
CA ILE A 149 -0.06 3.58 -2.75
C ILE A 149 1.23 4.30 -3.15
N THR A 150 2.33 3.55 -3.14
CA THR A 150 3.63 4.01 -3.63
C THR A 150 4.00 3.24 -4.89
N ALA A 151 4.25 3.96 -5.98
CA ALA A 151 4.70 3.37 -7.23
C ALA A 151 5.56 4.37 -8.00
N PRO A 152 6.62 3.94 -8.71
CA PRO A 152 7.21 4.81 -9.71
C PRO A 152 6.15 5.14 -10.76
N LEU A 153 6.25 6.30 -11.41
CA LEU A 153 5.34 6.65 -12.50
C LEU A 153 5.49 5.66 -13.67
N VAL A 154 6.72 5.24 -13.93
CA VAL A 154 7.10 4.35 -15.04
C VAL A 154 8.13 3.31 -14.57
N ARG A 155 8.00 2.06 -15.01
CA ARG A 155 9.02 1.00 -14.86
C ARG A 155 9.59 0.64 -16.22
N GLY A 156 10.78 1.16 -16.53
CA GLY A 156 11.40 1.01 -17.85
C GLY A 156 10.58 1.74 -18.92
N ARG A 157 9.76 1.01 -19.68
CA ARG A 157 8.82 1.56 -20.68
C ARG A 157 7.34 1.29 -20.34
N ILE A 158 7.07 0.82 -19.13
CA ILE A 158 5.74 0.39 -18.70
C ILE A 158 5.17 1.47 -17.77
N PRO A 159 4.08 2.16 -18.14
CA PRO A 159 3.43 3.10 -17.23
C PRO A 159 2.79 2.34 -16.05
N CYS A 160 2.95 2.87 -14.85
CA CYS A 160 2.32 2.30 -13.66
C CYS A 160 1.02 3.01 -13.29
N VAL A 161 0.83 4.24 -13.78
CA VAL A 161 -0.44 4.97 -13.69
C VAL A 161 -1.10 4.88 -15.06
N VAL A 162 -2.25 4.21 -15.13
CA VAL A 162 -2.93 3.83 -16.38
C VAL A 162 -4.35 4.38 -16.41
N GLU A 163 -5.01 4.33 -17.58
CA GLU A 163 -6.42 4.72 -17.68
C GLU A 163 -7.34 3.71 -16.95
N LYS A 164 -7.04 2.42 -17.06
CA LYS A 164 -7.77 1.32 -16.41
C LYS A 164 -6.82 0.17 -16.13
N VAL A 165 -6.88 -0.39 -14.93
CA VAL A 165 -6.05 -1.55 -14.56
C VAL A 165 -6.49 -2.81 -15.30
N LEU A 166 -5.54 -3.73 -15.54
CA LEU A 166 -5.85 -5.03 -16.12
C LEU A 166 -6.58 -5.97 -15.16
N THR A 167 -6.35 -5.81 -13.86
CA THR A 167 -6.97 -6.63 -12.83
C THR A 167 -7.16 -5.81 -11.57
N THR A 168 -8.40 -5.65 -11.13
CA THR A 168 -8.73 -4.95 -9.90
C THR A 168 -8.60 -5.89 -8.71
N VAL A 169 -7.65 -5.60 -7.83
CA VAL A 169 -7.44 -6.34 -6.57
C VAL A 169 -7.92 -5.52 -5.38
N THR A 170 -7.59 -4.23 -5.39
CA THR A 170 -7.98 -3.28 -4.36
C THR A 170 -8.81 -2.18 -5.02
N PRO A 171 -10.10 -2.06 -4.66
CA PRO A 171 -10.96 -1.00 -5.16
C PRO A 171 -10.43 0.39 -4.78
N GLY A 172 -10.56 1.36 -5.68
CA GLY A 172 -10.08 2.72 -5.42
C GLY A 172 -10.80 3.45 -4.29
N ALA A 173 -11.99 2.98 -3.89
CA ALA A 173 -12.69 3.46 -2.70
C ALA A 173 -11.92 3.20 -1.39
N SER A 174 -10.95 2.29 -1.40
CA SER A 174 -10.08 1.98 -0.25
C SER A 174 -8.67 2.58 -0.40
N VAL A 175 -8.47 3.49 -1.36
CA VAL A 175 -7.17 4.13 -1.61
C VAL A 175 -7.31 5.64 -1.49
N ASP A 176 -6.48 6.23 -0.63
CA ASP A 176 -6.57 7.66 -0.33
C ASP A 176 -5.53 8.49 -1.08
N VAL A 177 -4.32 7.98 -1.22
CA VAL A 177 -3.20 8.73 -1.81
C VAL A 177 -2.35 7.84 -2.70
N LEU A 178 -1.99 8.35 -3.88
CA LEU A 178 -0.92 7.83 -4.72
C LEU A 178 0.31 8.73 -4.59
N VAL A 179 1.46 8.14 -4.28
CA VAL A 179 2.77 8.81 -4.28
C VAL A 179 3.64 8.19 -5.36
N THR A 180 4.14 9.05 -6.25
CA THR A 180 5.09 8.69 -7.30
C THR A 180 6.36 9.52 -7.18
N ASP A 181 7.39 9.14 -7.94
CA ASP A 181 8.60 9.93 -8.17
C ASP A 181 8.36 11.21 -8.99
N HIS A 182 7.14 11.42 -9.49
CA HIS A 182 6.75 12.59 -10.27
C HIS A 182 5.68 13.48 -9.59
N GLY A 183 5.10 13.04 -8.48
CA GLY A 183 4.07 13.81 -7.78
C GLY A 183 3.19 12.96 -6.88
N ILE A 184 2.33 13.64 -6.14
CA ILE A 184 1.38 13.06 -5.20
C ILE A 184 -0.03 13.38 -5.70
N ALA A 185 -0.88 12.37 -5.80
CA ALA A 185 -2.30 12.52 -6.07
C ALA A 185 -3.12 12.03 -4.88
N VAL A 186 -4.05 12.86 -4.43
CA VAL A 186 -4.98 12.52 -3.35
C VAL A 186 -6.33 12.19 -3.99
N ASN A 187 -6.96 11.11 -3.53
CA ASN A 187 -8.28 10.72 -3.96
C ASN A 187 -9.27 11.86 -3.64
N PRO A 188 -10.05 12.36 -4.62
CA PRO A 188 -11.02 13.43 -4.39
C PRO A 188 -12.03 13.15 -3.27
N ALA A 189 -12.26 11.89 -2.92
CA ALA A 189 -13.11 11.51 -1.79
C ALA A 189 -12.53 11.92 -0.42
N ARG A 190 -11.24 12.28 -0.34
CA ARG A 190 -10.51 12.64 0.88
C ARG A 190 -10.20 14.13 0.95
N GLN A 191 -11.26 14.93 1.11
CA GLN A 191 -11.13 16.38 1.19
C GLN A 191 -10.30 16.84 2.40
N ASP A 192 -10.38 16.10 3.51
CA ASP A 192 -9.56 16.29 4.70
C ASP A 192 -8.06 16.25 4.39
N LEU A 193 -7.61 15.25 3.62
CA LEU A 193 -6.21 15.11 3.22
C LEU A 193 -5.80 16.19 2.22
N LEU A 194 -6.67 16.52 1.26
CA LEU A 194 -6.42 17.61 0.30
C LEU A 194 -6.16 18.93 1.02
N ASP A 195 -7.00 19.27 2.01
CA ASP A 195 -6.90 20.52 2.75
C ASP A 195 -5.65 20.54 3.63
N ASN A 196 -5.39 19.47 4.38
CA ASN A 196 -4.20 19.36 5.23
C ASN A 196 -2.90 19.48 4.42
N LEU A 197 -2.80 18.78 3.29
CA LEU A 197 -1.60 18.78 2.46
C LEU A 197 -1.39 20.09 1.71
N ARG A 198 -2.46 20.73 1.22
CA ARG A 198 -2.38 22.07 0.61
C ARG A 198 -1.97 23.13 1.61
N ALA A 199 -2.53 23.11 2.83
CA ALA A 199 -2.15 24.01 3.90
C ALA A 199 -0.67 23.86 4.30
N ALA A 200 -0.15 22.63 4.22
CA ALA A 200 1.28 22.34 4.43
C ALA A 200 2.17 22.69 3.22
N GLY A 201 1.63 23.26 2.14
CA GLY A 201 2.39 23.64 0.94
C GLY A 201 2.87 22.46 0.09
N VAL A 202 2.27 21.27 0.24
CA VAL A 202 2.62 20.09 -0.56
C VAL A 202 2.05 20.28 -1.97
N ALA A 203 2.92 20.17 -2.98
CA ALA A 203 2.51 20.20 -4.37
C ALA A 203 1.73 18.92 -4.72
N LEU A 204 0.46 19.09 -5.10
CA LEU A 204 -0.43 18.00 -5.47
C LEU A 204 -0.73 18.02 -6.98
N MET A 205 -0.96 16.83 -7.52
CA MET A 205 -1.43 16.60 -8.87
C MET A 205 -2.74 15.81 -8.81
N THR A 206 -3.51 15.85 -9.89
CA THR A 206 -4.58 14.89 -10.11
C THR A 206 -3.99 13.57 -10.61
N ILE A 207 -4.68 12.45 -10.40
CA ILE A 207 -4.19 11.15 -10.89
C ILE A 207 -4.19 11.09 -12.41
N GLU A 208 -5.07 11.83 -13.07
CA GLU A 208 -5.13 12.00 -14.52
C GLU A 208 -3.90 12.74 -15.05
N GLN A 209 -3.41 13.76 -14.34
CA GLN A 209 -2.16 14.43 -14.71
C GLN A 209 -0.95 13.49 -14.60
N LEU A 210 -0.93 12.62 -13.58
CA LEU A 210 0.10 11.59 -13.46
C LEU A 210 -0.02 10.56 -14.60
N GLN A 211 -1.23 10.10 -14.90
CA GLN A 211 -1.51 9.17 -16.00
C GLN A 211 -1.05 9.74 -17.36
N GLN A 212 -1.44 10.96 -17.68
CA GLN A 212 -1.03 11.64 -18.93
C GLN A 212 0.49 11.80 -19.00
N ARG A 213 1.12 12.13 -17.87
CA ARG A 213 2.58 12.23 -17.80
C ARG A 213 3.26 10.88 -18.02
N ALA A 214 2.70 9.79 -17.50
CA ALA A 214 3.21 8.44 -17.74
C ALA A 214 3.16 8.12 -19.24
N GLU A 215 2.03 8.37 -19.92
CA GLU A 215 1.89 8.16 -21.36
C GLU A 215 2.81 9.06 -22.20
N GLN A 216 3.09 10.28 -21.78
CA GLN A 216 4.07 11.15 -22.46
C GLN A 216 5.48 10.55 -22.44
N LEU A 217 5.83 9.83 -21.37
CA LEU A 217 7.14 9.21 -21.21
C LEU A 217 7.24 7.85 -21.91
N THR A 218 6.15 7.07 -21.96
CA THR A 218 6.16 5.70 -22.46
C THR A 218 5.49 5.49 -23.81
N GLY A 219 4.69 6.45 -24.25
CA GLY A 219 3.62 6.23 -25.22
C GLY A 219 2.40 5.55 -24.57
N LYS A 220 1.30 5.49 -25.31
CA LYS A 220 0.11 4.73 -24.91
C LYS A 220 0.38 3.23 -24.97
N PRO A 221 0.08 2.46 -23.91
CA PRO A 221 0.19 1.00 -23.94
C PRO A 221 -0.65 0.40 -25.07
N GLN A 222 -0.10 -0.61 -25.74
CA GLN A 222 -0.89 -1.39 -26.68
C GLN A 222 -1.91 -2.26 -25.92
N PRO A 223 -3.19 -2.28 -26.33
CA PRO A 223 -4.17 -3.18 -25.74
C PRO A 223 -3.74 -4.64 -25.83
N ILE A 224 -4.02 -5.41 -24.78
CA ILE A 224 -3.78 -6.85 -24.76
C ILE A 224 -5.06 -7.55 -25.24
N GLU A 225 -4.92 -8.49 -26.17
CA GLU A 225 -6.02 -9.34 -26.58
C GLU A 225 -6.19 -10.51 -25.60
N PHE A 226 -7.42 -10.72 -25.14
CA PHE A 226 -7.80 -11.83 -24.27
C PHE A 226 -8.79 -12.75 -24.98
N THR A 227 -8.80 -14.03 -24.59
CA THR A 227 -9.86 -14.97 -24.97
C THR A 227 -11.00 -14.94 -23.94
N ASP A 228 -12.11 -15.62 -24.24
CA ASP A 228 -13.24 -15.73 -23.30
C ASP A 228 -12.96 -16.66 -22.11
N ARG A 229 -11.85 -17.40 -22.12
CA ARG A 229 -11.51 -18.34 -21.05
C ARG A 229 -11.07 -17.59 -19.79
N VAL A 230 -11.84 -17.74 -18.72
CA VAL A 230 -11.45 -17.30 -17.37
C VAL A 230 -10.40 -18.26 -16.80
N VAL A 231 -9.25 -17.74 -16.39
CA VAL A 231 -8.14 -18.49 -15.78
C VAL A 231 -8.07 -18.32 -14.26
N ALA A 232 -8.61 -17.22 -13.73
CA ALA A 232 -8.73 -17.00 -12.30
C ALA A 232 -9.88 -16.04 -11.98
N VAL A 233 -10.42 -16.14 -10.76
CA VAL A 233 -11.45 -15.26 -10.21
C VAL A 233 -10.84 -14.47 -9.06
N VAL A 234 -10.99 -13.14 -9.07
CA VAL A 234 -10.53 -12.28 -7.98
C VAL A 234 -11.70 -12.06 -7.03
N ARG A 235 -11.58 -12.64 -5.84
CA ARG A 235 -12.54 -12.45 -4.76
C ARG A 235 -12.04 -11.37 -3.82
N TYR A 236 -12.95 -10.46 -3.45
CA TYR A 236 -12.68 -9.45 -2.43
C TYR A 236 -12.75 -10.04 -1.03
N ARG A 237 -12.31 -9.27 -0.04
CA ARG A 237 -12.20 -9.72 1.36
C ARG A 237 -13.53 -10.19 1.97
N ASP A 238 -14.65 -9.65 1.49
CA ASP A 238 -16.00 -10.06 1.89
C ASP A 238 -16.52 -11.31 1.15
N GLY A 239 -15.73 -11.87 0.24
CA GLY A 239 -16.04 -13.06 -0.54
C GLY A 239 -16.77 -12.79 -1.85
N SER A 240 -17.16 -11.56 -2.16
CA SER A 240 -17.72 -11.15 -3.45
C SER A 240 -16.69 -11.28 -4.58
N VAL A 241 -17.14 -11.37 -5.83
CA VAL A 241 -16.26 -11.37 -7.01
C VAL A 241 -16.15 -9.94 -7.52
N ILE A 242 -14.92 -9.41 -7.55
CA ILE A 242 -14.66 -8.04 -8.03
C ILE A 242 -14.04 -7.99 -9.42
N ASP A 243 -13.38 -9.07 -9.85
CA ASP A 243 -12.81 -9.16 -11.18
C ASP A 243 -12.55 -10.61 -11.61
N VAL A 244 -12.26 -10.81 -12.89
CA VAL A 244 -11.83 -12.09 -13.46
C VAL A 244 -10.62 -11.88 -14.35
N ILE A 245 -9.67 -12.82 -14.29
CA ILE A 245 -8.49 -12.81 -15.15
C ILE A 245 -8.74 -13.77 -16.30
N ARG A 246 -8.56 -13.28 -17.52
CA ARG A 246 -8.78 -14.04 -18.76
C ARG A 246 -7.46 -14.46 -19.39
N GLN A 247 -7.49 -15.54 -20.16
CA GLN A 247 -6.32 -16.04 -20.86
C GLN A 247 -5.87 -15.03 -21.93
N VAL A 248 -4.59 -14.66 -21.93
CA VAL A 248 -3.98 -13.84 -22.98
C VAL A 248 -3.97 -14.62 -24.30
N LYS A 249 -4.33 -13.95 -25.39
CA LYS A 249 -4.24 -14.51 -26.74
C LYS A 249 -2.78 -14.45 -27.21
N GLY A 250 -2.24 -15.61 -27.57
CA GLY A 250 -0.85 -15.76 -28.06
C GLY A 250 -0.67 -15.35 -29.50
#